data_AF-A0A842QLD8-F1
#
_entry.id   AF-A0A842QLD8-F1
#
_cell.length_a   1.000
_cell.length_b   1.000
_cell.length_c   1.000
_cell.angle_alpha   90.00
_cell.angle_beta   90.00
_cell.angle_gamma   90.00
#
_symmetry.space_group_name_H-M   'P 1'
#
loop_
_entity.id
_entity.type
_entity.pdbx_description
1 polymer ?
#
loop_
_entity_poly.entity_id
_entity_poly.type
_entity_poly.pdbx_seq_one_letter_code
_entity_poly.pdbx_strand_id
1 'polypeptide(L)'
;MVSVNGLVDLFTADKLLEDIMLSKYPGIIKECQHVIDTSGYRTKSYCFLNLEKEQLYKFMEEYKDKFEYQIRDSQTGRVIQTSMIQTGFPMHLN
;
A
#
# COMPACT_ATOMS: atom_id res chain seq x y z
N MET A 1 12.47 25.74 -4.19
CA MET A 1 11.55 24.71 -3.65
C MET A 1 11.92 23.41 -4.32
N VAL A 2 12.58 22.50 -3.60
CA VAL A 2 13.10 21.26 -4.19
C VAL A 2 11.95 20.26 -4.21
N SER A 3 11.42 19.98 -5.40
CA SER A 3 10.60 18.79 -5.65
C SER A 3 11.47 17.58 -5.37
N VAL A 4 11.44 17.09 -4.14
CA VAL A 4 11.96 15.77 -3.83
C VAL A 4 10.93 14.82 -4.44
N ASN A 5 11.26 14.26 -5.61
CA ASN A 5 10.56 13.11 -6.19
C ASN A 5 10.49 12.02 -5.11
N GLY A 6 9.40 12.02 -4.34
CA GLY A 6 9.21 11.09 -3.24
C GLY A 6 8.84 9.76 -3.86
N LEU A 7 9.75 8.81 -3.84
CA LEU A 7 9.40 7.43 -4.13
C LEU A 7 8.88 6.80 -2.85
N VAL A 8 7.80 6.04 -2.98
CA VAL A 8 7.15 5.37 -1.86
C VAL A 8 6.90 3.90 -2.18
N ASP A 9 6.89 3.11 -1.13
CA ASP A 9 6.59 1.70 -1.18
C ASP A 9 5.21 1.47 -0.55
N LEU A 10 4.35 0.73 -1.24
CA LEU A 10 3.05 0.28 -0.73
C LEU A 10 3.15 -1.17 -0.30
N PHE A 11 2.67 -1.46 0.91
CA PHE A 11 2.57 -2.80 1.47
C PHE A 11 1.13 -3.09 1.82
N THR A 12 0.62 -4.25 1.43
CA THR A 12 -0.72 -4.71 1.82
C THR A 12 -0.76 -6.22 1.96
N ALA A 13 -1.62 -6.73 2.84
CA ALA A 13 -1.94 -8.15 2.91
C ALA A 13 -3.18 -8.51 2.06
N ASP A 14 -3.91 -7.49 1.58
CA ASP A 14 -5.15 -7.66 0.83
C ASP A 14 -4.87 -7.99 -0.65
N LYS A 15 -5.23 -9.21 -1.05
CA LYS A 15 -5.14 -9.63 -2.46
C LYS A 15 -5.99 -8.75 -3.39
N LEU A 16 -7.15 -8.29 -2.92
CA LEU A 16 -8.01 -7.42 -3.75
C LEU A 16 -7.34 -6.07 -4.03
N LEU A 17 -6.55 -5.54 -3.07
CA LEU A 17 -5.79 -4.31 -3.30
C LEU A 17 -4.62 -4.56 -4.28
N GLU A 18 -3.96 -5.72 -4.22
CA GLU A 18 -2.99 -6.15 -5.24
C GLU A 18 -3.62 -6.15 -6.65
N ASP A 19 -4.75 -6.83 -6.84
CA ASP A 19 -5.47 -6.90 -8.12
C ASP A 19 -5.87 -5.50 -8.62
N ILE A 20 -6.34 -4.63 -7.72
CA ILE A 20 -6.69 -3.23 -8.05
C ILE A 20 -5.46 -2.44 -8.48
N MET A 21 -4.33 -2.58 -7.78
CA MET A 21 -3.08 -1.93 -8.15
C MET A 21 -2.60 -2.40 -9.53
N LEU A 22 -2.61 -3.71 -9.80
CA LEU A 22 -2.16 -4.25 -11.09
C LEU A 22 -3.10 -3.90 -12.25
N SER A 23 -4.41 -3.78 -12.01
CA SER A 23 -5.39 -3.56 -13.07
C SER A 23 -5.73 -2.09 -13.31
N LYS A 24 -5.73 -1.25 -12.27
CA LYS A 24 -6.29 0.11 -12.33
C LYS A 24 -5.30 1.21 -11.97
N TYR A 25 -4.14 0.88 -11.40
CA TYR A 25 -3.17 1.92 -11.05
C TYR A 25 -2.71 2.63 -12.34
N PRO A 26 -2.85 3.96 -12.44
CA PRO A 26 -2.49 4.69 -13.66
C PRO A 26 -0.98 4.80 -13.88
N GLY A 27 -0.16 4.40 -12.90
CA GLY A 27 1.30 4.47 -12.97
C GLY A 27 1.90 3.21 -13.57
N ILE A 28 3.15 3.32 -14.02
CA ILE A 28 3.88 2.17 -14.57
C ILE A 28 4.43 1.34 -13.41
N ILE A 29 3.92 0.12 -13.26
CA ILE A 29 4.48 -0.90 -12.35
C ILE A 29 5.33 -1.84 -13.20
N LYS A 30 6.65 -1.80 -13.02
CA LYS A 30 7.55 -2.77 -13.64
C LYS A 30 7.51 -4.09 -12.86
N GLU A 31 7.86 -5.20 -13.51
CA GLU A 31 7.93 -6.51 -12.84
C GLU A 31 8.82 -6.49 -11.59
N CYS A 32 9.96 -5.78 -11.63
CA CYS A 32 10.87 -5.66 -10.48
C CYS A 32 10.31 -4.80 -9.33
N GLN A 33 9.21 -4.08 -9.55
CA GLN A 33 8.57 -3.24 -8.53
C GLN A 33 7.47 -3.98 -7.78
N HIS A 34 7.01 -5.13 -8.26
CA HIS A 34 6.01 -5.94 -7.56
C HIS A 34 6.68 -7.15 -6.93
N VAL A 35 6.66 -7.21 -5.59
CA VAL A 35 7.27 -8.28 -4.81
C VAL A 35 6.22 -8.89 -3.90
N ILE A 36 6.11 -10.21 -3.92
CA ILE A 36 5.25 -10.95 -3.01
C ILE A 36 6.15 -11.54 -1.93
N ASP A 37 6.08 -11.00 -0.71
CA ASP A 37 6.76 -11.60 0.43
C ASP A 37 5.90 -12.74 1.00
N THR A 38 6.48 -13.94 0.99
CA THR A 38 5.90 -15.15 1.60
C THR A 38 6.66 -15.58 2.84
N SER A 39 7.53 -14.72 3.37
CA SER A 39 8.41 -15.04 4.50
C SER A 39 7.66 -15.06 5.83
N GLY A 40 6.50 -14.40 5.90
CA GLY A 40 5.59 -14.46 7.04
C GLY A 40 4.92 -15.83 7.19
N TYR A 41 4.93 -16.38 8.41
CA TYR A 41 4.50 -17.74 8.74
C TYR A 41 3.05 -18.11 8.31
N ARG A 42 2.18 -17.15 7.95
CA ARG A 42 0.78 -17.40 7.52
C ARG A 42 0.16 -16.38 6.55
N THR A 43 0.78 -15.24 6.28
CA THR A 43 0.15 -14.15 5.52
C THR A 43 1.09 -13.66 4.43
N LYS A 44 0.66 -13.77 3.18
CA LYS A 44 1.36 -13.16 2.03
C LYS A 44 1.24 -11.65 2.16
N SER A 45 2.35 -10.95 1.93
CA SER A 45 2.36 -9.49 1.81
C SER A 45 2.70 -9.11 0.38
N TYR A 46 1.85 -8.28 -0.23
CA TYR A 46 2.04 -7.74 -1.56
C TYR A 46 2.70 -6.36 -1.43
N CYS A 47 3.85 -6.22 -2.07
CA CYS A 47 4.71 -5.06 -1.94
C CYS A 47 4.89 -4.42 -3.32
N PHE A 48 4.60 -3.13 -3.43
CA PHE A 48 4.85 -2.32 -4.62
C PHE A 48 5.91 -1.28 -4.30
N LEU A 49 7.08 -1.40 -4.90
CA LEU A 49 8.28 -0.64 -4.56
C LEU A 49 8.53 0.50 -5.54
N ASN A 50 9.10 1.58 -5.02
CA ASN A 50 9.54 2.75 -5.79
C ASN A 50 8.42 3.36 -6.64
N LEU A 51 7.22 3.49 -6.08
CA LEU A 51 6.09 4.15 -6.73
C LEU A 51 6.20 5.66 -6.61
N GLU A 52 5.67 6.38 -7.58
CA GLU A 52 5.61 7.84 -7.51
C GLU A 52 4.57 8.27 -6.48
N LYS A 53 4.99 9.06 -5.48
CA LYS A 53 4.18 9.37 -4.30
C LYS A 53 2.90 10.11 -4.61
N GLU A 54 2.92 11.14 -5.46
CA GLU A 54 1.73 11.95 -5.72
C GLU A 54 0.69 11.10 -6.46
N GLN A 55 1.13 10.31 -7.43
CA GLN A 55 0.30 9.39 -8.16
C GLN A 55 -0.29 8.28 -7.27
N LEU A 56 0.52 7.68 -6.39
CA LEU A 56 0.02 6.69 -5.42
C LEU A 56 -1.02 7.31 -4.49
N TYR A 57 -0.74 8.48 -3.92
CA TYR A 57 -1.68 9.12 -2.99
C TYR A 57 -3.01 9.43 -3.65
N LYS A 58 -2.97 10.06 -4.83
CA LYS A 58 -4.18 10.37 -5.60
C LYS A 58 -5.00 9.12 -5.92
N PHE A 59 -4.34 8.03 -6.29
CA PHE A 59 -5.01 6.75 -6.54
C PHE A 59 -5.62 6.17 -5.26
N MET A 60 -4.88 6.20 -4.15
CA MET A 60 -5.33 5.62 -2.88
C MET A 60 -6.42 6.44 -2.20
N GLU A 61 -6.70 7.69 -2.59
CA GLU A 61 -7.81 8.48 -2.04
C GLU A 61 -9.17 7.77 -2.17
N GLU A 62 -9.40 7.00 -3.24
CA GLU A 62 -10.64 6.25 -3.47
C GLU A 62 -10.76 4.95 -2.65
N TYR A 63 -9.64 4.49 -2.08
CA TYR A 63 -9.49 3.18 -1.47
C TYR A 63 -9.01 3.24 -0.01
N LYS A 64 -8.66 4.43 0.49
CA LYS A 64 -7.99 4.63 1.78
C LYS A 64 -8.73 4.04 2.98
N ASP A 65 -10.07 4.01 2.92
CA ASP A 65 -10.96 3.53 3.99
C ASP A 65 -11.45 2.09 3.74
N LYS A 66 -11.00 1.43 2.66
CA LYS A 66 -11.51 0.12 2.21
C LYS A 66 -10.53 -1.03 2.39
N PHE A 67 -9.25 -0.74 2.59
CA PHE A 67 -8.18 -1.73 2.63
C PHE A 67 -7.17 -1.45 3.73
N GLU A 68 -6.52 -2.50 4.21
CA GLU A 68 -5.39 -2.38 5.12
C GLU A 68 -4.11 -2.27 4.31
N TYR A 69 -3.41 -1.16 4.49
CA TYR A 69 -2.15 -0.91 3.79
C TYR A 69 -1.23 0.00 4.56
N GLN A 70 0.04 -0.06 4.19
CA GLN A 70 1.08 0.80 4.71
C GLN A 70 1.88 1.40 3.57
N ILE A 71 2.14 2.70 3.64
CA ILE A 71 3.00 3.42 2.71
C ILE A 71 4.26 3.83 3.45
N ARG A 72 5.41 3.46 2.90
CA ARG A 72 6.74 3.80 3.42
C ARG A 72 7.50 4.65 2.41
N ASP A 73 8.44 5.43 2.90
CA ASP A 73 9.43 6.10 2.07
C ASP A 73 10.40 5.07 1.51
N SER A 74 10.56 5.00 0.18
CA SER A 74 11.39 3.96 -0.46
C SER A 74 12.88 4.08 -0.15
N GLN A 75 13.35 5.28 0.23
CA GLN A 75 14.78 5.52 0.47
C GLN A 75 15.16 5.25 1.92
N THR A 76 14.29 5.66 2.85
CA THR A 76 14.57 5.63 4.29
C THR A 76 13.86 4.47 5.00
N GLY A 77 12.90 3.82 4.35
CA GLY A 77 12.05 2.79 4.93
C GLY A 77 11.10 3.31 6.02
N ARG A 78 11.05 4.63 6.23
CA ARG A 78 10.18 5.23 7.25
C ARG A 78 8.73 5.07 6.86
N VAL A 79 7.90 4.64 7.80
CA VAL A 79 6.44 4.60 7.62
C VAL A 79 5.92 6.03 7.49
N ILE A 80 5.28 6.33 6.38
CA ILE A 80 4.65 7.64 6.12
C ILE A 80 3.17 7.58 6.48
N GLN A 81 2.51 6.49 6.10
CA GLN A 81 1.08 6.31 6.31
C GLN A 81 0.77 4.85 6.61
N THR A 82 -0.18 4.62 7.50
CA THR A 82 -0.77 3.30 7.72
C THR A 82 -2.29 3.49 7.74
N SER A 83 -2.99 2.74 6.91
CA SER A 83 -4.43 2.56 7.04
C SER A 83 -4.66 1.18 7.63
N MET A 84 -5.24 1.17 8.82
CA MET A 84 -5.78 -0.02 9.44
C MET A 84 -7.28 0.16 9.38
N ILE A 85 -7.98 -0.77 8.74
CA ILE A 85 -9.42 -0.88 8.95
C ILE A 85 -9.50 -1.32 10.40
N GLN A 86 -9.90 -0.40 11.28
CA GLN A 86 -10.42 -0.83 12.57
C GLN A 86 -11.62 -1.70 12.22
N THR A 87 -11.43 -3.01 12.18
CA THR A 87 -12.53 -3.94 12.34
C THR A 87 -13.05 -3.63 13.73
N GLY A 88 -13.95 -2.66 13.81
CA GLY A 88 -14.81 -2.48 14.94
C GLY A 88 -15.54 -3.80 15.07
N PHE A 89 -15.03 -4.66 15.94
CA PHE A 89 -15.92 -5.58 16.61
C PHE A 89 -17.07 -4.69 17.10
N PRO A 90 -18.32 -4.92 16.69
CA PRO A 90 -19.41 -4.37 17.46
C PRO A 90 -19.24 -5.00 18.84
N MET A 91 -18.74 -4.22 19.81
CA MET A 91 -18.95 -4.54 21.20
C MET A 91 -20.47 -4.43 21.42
N HIS A 92 -21.20 -5.49 21.06
CA HIS A 92 -22.47 -5.79 21.65
C HIS A 92 -22.17 -6.10 23.13
N LEU A 93 -22.13 -5.03 23.94
CA LEU A 93 -22.34 -5.16 25.37
C LEU A 93 -23.82 -5.50 25.54
N ASN A 94 -24.09 -6.76 25.88
CA ASN A 94 -25.33 -7.17 26.51
C ASN A 94 -25.17 -7.05 28.03
#